data_AF-A0A955PEJ9-F1
#
_entry.id   AF-A0A955PEJ9-F1
#
_cell.length_a   1.000
_cell.length_b   1.000
_cell.length_c   1.000
_cell.angle_alpha   90.00
_cell.angle_beta   90.00
_cell.angle_gamma   90.00
#
_symmetry.space_group_name_H-M   'P 1'
#
loop_
_entity.id
_entity.type
_entity.pdbx_description
1 polymer ?
#
loop_
_entity_poly.entity_id
_entity_poly.type
_entity_poly.pdbx_seq_one_letter_code
_entity_poly.pdbx_strand_id
1 'polypeptide(L)' 'TGFSESLFLEVRNHGIKVTTLFPGSVDSKSHRHDPTEDTEWKVRPEEVGEACHHILTTRQFNLISKLEIRPLRKPS' A
#
# COMPACT_ATOMS: atom_id res chain seq x y z
N THR A 1 4.81 -1.52 11.88
CA THR A 1 3.56 -0.77 12.17
C THR A 1 3.66 0.18 13.35
N GLY A 2 4.66 0.10 14.24
CA GLY A 2 4.70 0.92 15.47
C GLY A 2 4.61 2.43 15.24
N PHE A 3 5.41 2.99 14.33
CA PHE A 3 5.41 4.43 14.06
C PHE A 3 4.04 4.96 13.61
N SER A 4 3.43 4.36 12.58
CA SER A 4 2.13 4.80 12.07
C SER A 4 1.00 4.65 13.10
N GLU A 5 1.09 3.64 13.97
CA GLU A 5 0.11 3.39 15.02
C GLU A 5 0.22 4.43 16.14
N SER A 6 1.43 4.72 16.62
CA SER A 6 1.68 5.82 17.55
C SER A 6 1.24 7.17 16.97
N LEU A 7 1.61 7.46 15.71
CA LEU A 7 1.23 8.70 15.04
C LEU A 7 -0.29 8.83 14.93
N PHE A 8 -1.01 7.75 14.59
CA PHE A 8 -2.48 7.77 14.57
C PHE A 8 -3.06 8.20 15.92
N LEU A 9 -2.57 7.64 17.03
CA LEU A 9 -3.07 7.96 18.35
C LEU A 9 -2.83 9.43 18.72
N GLU A 10 -1.67 9.98 18.35
CA GLU A 10 -1.34 11.39 18.58
C GLU A 10 -2.25 12.35 17.80
N VAL A 11 -2.55 12.04 16.54
CA VAL A 11 -3.30 12.94 15.66
C VAL A 11 -4.81 12.68 15.60
N ARG A 12 -5.30 11.62 16.26
CA ARG A 12 -6.70 11.17 16.20
C ARG A 12 -7.70 12.27 16.58
N ASN A 13 -7.39 13.04 17.62
CA ASN A 13 -8.26 14.12 18.10
C ASN A 13 -8.33 15.31 17.13
N HIS A 14 -7.41 15.39 16.17
CA HIS A 14 -7.43 16.39 15.10
C HIS A 14 -8.18 15.91 13.85
N GLY A 15 -8.79 14.70 13.89
CA GLY A 15 -9.50 14.13 12.74
C GLY A 15 -8.58 13.71 11.59
N ILE A 16 -7.27 13.55 11.85
CA ILE A 16 -6.28 13.16 10.84
C ILE A 16 -6.24 11.62 10.75
N LYS A 17 -6.33 11.11 9.52
CA LYS A 17 -6.23 9.68 9.22
C LYS A 17 -4.77 9.28 9.00
N VAL A 18 -4.37 8.13 9.52
CA VAL A 18 -3.04 7.55 9.31
C VAL A 18 -3.20 6.10 8.90
N THR A 19 -2.76 5.78 7.70
CA THR A 19 -2.83 4.43 7.11
C THR A 19 -1.44 3.93 6.80
N THR A 20 -1.17 2.66 7.08
CA THR A 20 0.02 1.98 6.54
C THR A 20 -0.39 1.07 5.40
N LEU A 21 0.19 1.31 4.22
CA LEU A 21 0.03 0.47 3.03
C LEU A 21 1.22 -0.47 2.90
N PHE A 22 0.95 -1.77 2.79
CA PHE A 22 1.94 -2.84 2.64
C PHE A 22 1.85 -3.44 1.24
N PRO A 23 2.55 -2.88 0.24
CA PRO A 23 2.67 -3.52 -1.05
C PRO A 23 3.63 -4.71 -0.98
N GLY A 24 3.26 -5.82 -1.63
CA GLY A 24 4.13 -6.96 -1.92
C GLY A 24 5.11 -6.64 -3.05
N SER A 25 5.49 -7.65 -3.84
CA SER A 25 6.32 -7.42 -5.02
C SER A 25 5.56 -6.57 -6.04
N VAL A 26 6.08 -5.37 -6.32
CA VAL A 26 5.54 -4.43 -7.31
C VAL A 26 6.51 -4.32 -8.48
N ASP A 27 6.01 -4.42 -9.71
CA ASP A 27 6.77 -4.10 -10.90
C ASP A 27 6.88 -2.58 -11.11
N SER A 28 7.77 -1.97 -10.33
CA SER A 28 7.99 -0.53 -10.33
C SER A 28 8.97 -0.06 -11.41
N LYS A 29 9.43 -0.95 -12.30
CA LYS A 29 10.49 -0.67 -13.29
C LYS A 29 11.71 0.05 -12.68
N SER A 30 12.07 -0.30 -11.45
CA SER A 30 13.20 0.34 -10.76
C SER A 30 14.50 0.09 -11.52
N HIS A 31 15.51 0.95 -11.33
CA HIS A 31 16.85 0.78 -11.93
C HIS A 31 17.57 -0.53 -11.57
N ARG A 32 17.04 -1.31 -10.63
CA ARG A 32 17.56 -2.63 -10.23
C ARG A 32 16.83 -3.80 -10.90
N HIS A 33 15.90 -3.51 -11.81
CA HIS A 33 15.11 -4.53 -12.49
C HIS A 33 15.91 -5.17 -13.61
N ASP A 34 15.98 -6.50 -13.61
CA ASP A 34 16.47 -7.28 -14.74
C ASP A 34 15.35 -7.37 -15.80
N PRO A 35 15.54 -6.82 -17.01
CA PRO A 35 14.53 -6.84 -18.06
C PRO A 35 14.19 -8.26 -18.57
N THR A 36 14.94 -9.28 -18.16
CA THR A 36 14.68 -10.69 -18.49
C THR A 36 13.83 -11.43 -17.45
N GLU A 37 13.55 -10.81 -16.30
CA GLU A 37 12.73 -11.39 -15.23
C GLU A 37 11.24 -11.33 -15.59
N ASP A 38 10.52 -12.45 -15.46
CA ASP A 38 9.05 -12.45 -15.56
C ASP A 38 8.44 -11.67 -14.37
N THR A 39 7.81 -10.54 -14.68
CA THR A 39 7.12 -9.69 -13.71
C THR A 39 5.61 -9.79 -13.78
N GLU A 40 5.03 -10.64 -14.63
CA GLU A 40 3.57 -10.71 -14.81
C GLU A 40 2.82 -11.06 -13.53
N TRP A 41 3.45 -11.80 -12.63
CA TRP A 41 2.89 -12.15 -11.33
C TRP A 41 2.96 -11.02 -10.30
N LYS A 42 3.79 -9.98 -10.52
CA LYS A 42 3.96 -8.86 -9.57
C LYS A 42 2.76 -7.91 -9.66
N VAL A 43 2.48 -7.23 -8.55
CA VAL A 43 1.52 -6.12 -8.50
C VAL A 43 2.01 -5.00 -9.42
N ARG A 44 1.09 -4.34 -10.13
CA ARG A 44 1.38 -3.16 -10.95
C ARG A 44 1.31 -1.88 -10.11
N PRO A 45 2.11 -0.84 -10.41
CA PRO A 45 2.06 0.44 -9.69
C PRO A 45 0.66 1.06 -9.65
N GLU A 46 -0.12 0.89 -10.72
CA GLU A 46 -1.48 1.40 -10.86
C GLU A 46 -2.43 0.76 -9.83
N GLU A 47 -2.28 -0.53 -9.55
CA GLU A 47 -3.08 -1.25 -8.55
C GLU A 47 -2.75 -0.76 -7.12
N VAL A 48 -1.49 -0.39 -6.86
CA VAL A 48 -1.10 0.30 -5.61
C VAL A 48 -1.75 1.69 -5.55
N GLY A 49 -1.83 2.38 -6.68
CA GLY A 49 -2.52 3.65 -6.82
C GLY A 49 -4.01 3.55 -6.52
N GLU A 50 -4.69 2.52 -7.01
CA GLU A 50 -6.09 2.23 -6.72
C GLU A 50 -6.31 1.96 -5.23
N ALA A 51 -5.41 1.22 -4.59
CA ALA A 51 -5.43 1.00 -3.15
C ALA A 51 -5.30 2.32 -2.36
N CYS A 52 -4.39 3.21 -2.78
CA CYS A 52 -4.27 4.56 -2.22
C CYS A 52 -5.56 5.38 -2.41
N HIS A 53 -6.14 5.34 -3.61
CA HIS A 53 -7.40 6.03 -3.91
C HIS A 53 -8.54 5.53 -3.03
N HIS A 54 -8.62 4.21 -2.81
CA HIS A 54 -9.62 3.62 -1.91
C HIS A 54 -9.47 4.13 -0.47
N ILE A 55 -8.23 4.26 0.03
CA ILE A 55 -7.95 4.81 1.37
C ILE A 55 -8.40 6.27 1.47
N LEU A 56 -8.03 7.09 0.48
CA LEU A 56 -8.32 8.52 0.45
C LEU A 56 -9.83 8.83 0.33
N THR A 57 -10.57 7.97 -0.35
CA THR A 57 -12.02 8.15 -0.59
C THR A 57 -12.91 7.62 0.54
N THR A 58 -12.32 7.09 1.62
CA THR A 58 -13.08 6.66 2.80
C THR A 58 -13.83 7.82 3.47
N ARG A 59 -15.04 7.54 3.97
CA ARG A 59 -15.87 8.52 4.71
C ARG A 59 -15.07 9.17 5.85
N GLN A 60 -15.32 10.45 6.15
CA GLN A 60 -14.55 11.28 7.11
C GLN A 60 -14.22 10.60 8.46
N PHE A 61 -15.12 9.79 9.01
CA PHE A 61 -14.97 9.14 10.32
C PHE A 61 -14.54 7.67 10.25
N ASN A 62 -14.21 7.17 9.05
CA ASN A 62 -13.74 5.81 8.83
C ASN A 62 -12.24 5.84 8.54
N LEU A 63 -11.48 5.01 9.24
CA LEU A 63 -10.06 4.81 9.00
C LEU A 63 -9.82 3.36 8.57
N ILE A 64 -9.19 3.19 7.41
CA ILE A 64 -8.46 1.96 7.08
C ILE A 64 -7.06 2.13 7.67
N SER A 65 -6.76 1.49 8.81
CA SER A 65 -5.48 1.69 9.50
C SER A 65 -4.32 0.95 8.84
N LYS A 66 -4.61 -0.22 8.23
CA LYS A 66 -3.66 -1.07 7.53
C LYS A 66 -4.33 -1.64 6.28
N LEU A 67 -3.59 -1.64 5.17
CA LEU A 67 -4.02 -2.28 3.93
C LEU A 67 -2.81 -2.97 3.30
N GLU A 68 -3.00 -4.21 2.86
CA GLU A 68 -1.96 -5.02 2.22
C GLU A 68 -2.43 -5.42 0.83
N ILE A 69 -1.55 -5.23 -0.16
CA ILE A 69 -1.77 -5.62 -1.55
C ILE A 69 -0.60 -6.49 -1.99
N ARG A 70 -0.87 -7.70 -2.48
CA ARG A 70 0.18 -8.67 -2.82
C ARG A 70 -0.17 -9.45 -4.08
N PRO A 71 0.84 -9.97 -4.78
CA PRO A 71 0.65 -11.02 -5.76
C PRO A 71 -0.13 -12.21 -5.21
N LEU A 72 -1.06 -12.74 -6.01
CA LEU A 72 -1.78 -13.97 -5.66
C LEU A 72 -0.88 -15.22 -5.80
N ARG A 73 0.09 -15.19 -6.72
CA ARG A 73 1.01 -16.29 -6.99
C ARG A 73 2.44 -15.91 -6.63
N LYS A 74 3.25 -16.92 -6.29
CA LYS A 74 4.70 -16.78 -6.16
C LYS A 74 5.36 -16.98 -7.53
N PRO A 75 6.55 -16.41 -7.78
CA PRO A 75 7.35 -16.80 -8.93
C PRO A 75 7.62 -18.32 -8.86
N SER A 76 7.55 -18.99 -10.01
CA SER A 76 7.86 -20.42 -10.12
C SER A 76 9.35 -20.68 -10.06
#